data_AF-A0A8S9YVH8-F1
#
_entry.id   AF-A0A8S9YVH8-F1
#
_cell.length_a   1.000
_cell.length_b   1.000
_cell.length_c   1.000
_cell.angle_alpha   90.00
_cell.angle_beta   90.00
_cell.angle_gamma   90.00
#
_symmetry.space_group_name_H-M   'P 1'
#
loop_
_entity.id
_entity.type
_entity.pdbx_description
1 polymer ?
#
loop_
_entity_poly.entity_id
_entity_poly.type
_entity_poly.pdbx_seq_one_letter_code
_entity_poly.pdbx_strand_id
1 'polypeptide(L)'
;MTTRMISSKVELHRLNSGRQPRVILPLRLLKDYLFGYRGYVGAALILGGVDYSGPHLYSVAPHGSSDKLPYVTMGSGSLAAMSVLESRFRFDMDRKEAMQLVRDAIAAGIFNDLGSGSFVDLCVITKDGAQYIRPYDVANKKGQRAARYNAPAGSTAILSRTVQKVEFDVVTTRVIRDMPDPKEEAMDIA
;
A
#
# COMPACT_ATOMS: atom_id res chain seq x y z
N MET A 1 -1.64 -3.41 -12.04
CA MET A 1 -2.13 -2.72 -13.26
C MET A 1 -3.50 -2.09 -13.04
N THR A 2 -4.53 -2.86 -12.63
CA THR A 2 -5.91 -2.38 -12.46
C THR A 2 -6.04 -1.13 -11.58
N THR A 3 -5.48 -1.14 -10.37
CA THR A 3 -5.55 0.00 -9.44
C THR A 3 -4.89 1.27 -9.98
N ARG A 4 -3.73 1.14 -10.65
CA ARG A 4 -3.01 2.26 -11.27
C ARG A 4 -3.82 2.88 -12.41
N MET A 5 -4.46 2.06 -13.24
CA MET A 5 -5.33 2.54 -14.32
C MET A 5 -6.53 3.32 -13.76
N ILE A 6 -7.18 2.78 -12.73
CA ILE A 6 -8.34 3.43 -12.10
C ILE A 6 -7.93 4.72 -11.40
N SER A 7 -6.78 4.72 -10.70
CA SER A 7 -6.23 5.93 -10.08
C SER A 7 -6.02 7.05 -11.10
N SER A 8 -5.48 6.74 -12.28
CA SER A 8 -5.33 7.74 -13.35
C SER A 8 -6.67 8.28 -13.86
N LYS A 9 -7.70 7.43 -14.00
CA LYS A 9 -9.05 7.88 -14.38
C LYS A 9 -9.71 8.74 -13.31
N VAL A 10 -9.54 8.37 -12.05
CA VAL A 10 -10.06 9.15 -10.90
C VAL A 10 -9.37 10.50 -10.83
N GLU A 11 -8.07 10.56 -11.06
CA GLU A 11 -7.31 11.82 -11.09
C GLU A 11 -7.76 12.72 -12.24
N LEU A 12 -7.93 12.17 -13.44
CA LEU A 12 -8.52 12.91 -14.58
C LEU A 12 -9.91 13.47 -14.24
N HIS A 13 -10.75 12.68 -13.58
CA HIS A 13 -12.07 13.14 -13.15
C HIS A 13 -11.99 14.25 -12.10
N ARG A 14 -11.07 14.14 -11.14
CA ARG A 14 -10.82 15.16 -10.11
C ARG A 14 -10.39 16.49 -10.74
N LEU A 15 -9.47 16.44 -11.70
CA LEU A 15 -9.00 17.63 -12.43
C LEU A 15 -10.09 18.27 -13.28
N ASN A 16 -10.91 17.46 -13.97
CA ASN A 16 -12.00 17.97 -14.81
C ASN A 16 -13.16 18.57 -14.00
N SER A 17 -13.50 17.94 -12.87
CA SER A 17 -14.61 18.40 -12.00
C SER A 17 -14.20 19.50 -11.02
N GLY A 18 -12.90 19.68 -10.78
CA GLY A 18 -12.37 20.57 -9.74
C GLY A 18 -12.78 20.19 -8.32
N ARG A 19 -13.28 18.96 -8.10
CA ARG A 19 -13.84 18.50 -6.82
C ARG A 19 -13.23 17.16 -6.41
N GLN A 20 -13.22 16.89 -5.10
CA GLN A 20 -12.78 15.59 -4.60
C GLN A 20 -13.74 14.48 -5.07
N PRO A 21 -13.22 13.38 -5.63
CA PRO A 21 -14.05 12.29 -6.13
C PRO A 21 -14.71 11.53 -4.97
N ARG A 22 -15.95 11.08 -5.19
CA ARG A 22 -16.67 10.21 -4.25
C ARG A 22 -16.17 8.77 -4.36
N VAL A 23 -16.28 7.98 -3.30
CA VAL A 23 -15.81 6.57 -3.28
C VAL A 23 -16.59 5.69 -4.27
N ILE A 24 -17.84 6.06 -4.59
CA ILE A 24 -18.68 5.35 -5.56
C ILE A 24 -18.11 5.38 -6.98
N LEU A 25 -17.35 6.42 -7.35
CA LEU A 25 -16.76 6.56 -8.69
C LEU A 25 -15.72 5.47 -8.98
N PRO A 26 -14.63 5.32 -8.19
CA PRO A 26 -13.68 4.22 -8.40
C PRO A 26 -14.36 2.85 -8.27
N LEU A 27 -15.37 2.70 -7.40
CA LEU A 27 -16.12 1.44 -7.29
C LEU A 27 -16.77 1.07 -8.62
N ARG A 28 -17.51 1.99 -9.24
CA ARG A 28 -18.18 1.76 -10.52
C ARG A 28 -17.18 1.44 -11.63
N LEU A 29 -16.11 2.21 -11.72
CA LEU A 29 -15.06 2.01 -12.73
C LEU A 29 -14.37 0.64 -12.57
N LEU A 30 -14.12 0.21 -11.33
CA LEU A 30 -13.56 -1.11 -11.04
C LEU A 30 -14.52 -2.23 -11.44
N LYS A 31 -15.78 -2.10 -11.06
CA LYS A 31 -16.82 -3.09 -11.31
C LYS A 31 -17.01 -3.33 -12.81
N ASP A 32 -17.13 -2.25 -13.56
CA ASP A 32 -17.34 -2.29 -15.01
C ASP A 32 -16.12 -2.87 -15.74
N TYR A 33 -14.91 -2.49 -15.30
CA TYR A 33 -13.68 -3.05 -15.84
C TYR A 33 -13.58 -4.55 -15.59
N LEU A 34 -13.70 -5.00 -14.34
CA LEU A 34 -13.56 -6.41 -13.98
C LEU A 34 -14.65 -7.30 -14.60
N PHE A 35 -15.90 -6.81 -14.61
CA PHE A 35 -17.01 -7.50 -15.26
C PHE A 35 -16.81 -7.60 -16.79
N GLY A 36 -16.25 -6.57 -17.42
CA GLY A 36 -15.90 -6.58 -18.84
C GLY A 36 -14.94 -7.72 -19.22
N TYR A 37 -14.03 -8.10 -18.32
CA TYR A 37 -13.15 -9.26 -18.48
C TYR A 37 -13.74 -10.57 -17.95
N ARG A 38 -15.01 -10.60 -17.52
CA ARG A 38 -15.70 -11.82 -17.06
C ARG A 38 -14.89 -12.69 -16.08
N GLY A 39 -14.10 -12.07 -15.21
CA GLY A 39 -13.26 -12.77 -14.22
C GLY A 39 -11.89 -13.23 -14.70
N TYR A 40 -11.49 -13.01 -15.95
CA TYR A 40 -10.11 -13.30 -16.42
C TYR A 40 -9.06 -12.44 -15.70
N VAL A 41 -9.45 -11.25 -15.24
CA VAL A 41 -8.60 -10.41 -14.39
C VAL A 41 -8.84 -10.82 -12.93
N GLY A 42 -7.93 -11.62 -12.38
CA GLY A 42 -7.96 -12.13 -11.00
C GLY A 42 -7.65 -11.09 -9.92
N ALA A 43 -8.29 -9.91 -9.94
CA ALA A 43 -8.07 -8.87 -8.95
C ALA A 43 -9.16 -8.87 -7.88
N ALA A 44 -8.81 -9.32 -6.68
CA ALA A 44 -9.62 -9.18 -5.47
C ALA A 44 -9.23 -7.88 -4.76
N LEU A 45 -10.16 -6.95 -4.57
CA LEU A 45 -9.85 -5.60 -4.09
C LEU A 45 -10.73 -5.23 -2.90
N ILE A 46 -10.12 -4.51 -1.95
CA ILE A 46 -10.84 -3.77 -0.91
C ILE A 46 -10.71 -2.29 -1.25
N LEU A 47 -11.84 -1.60 -1.36
CA LEU A 47 -11.91 -0.18 -1.64
C LEU A 47 -12.48 0.53 -0.42
N GLY A 48 -11.65 1.31 0.26
CA GLY A 48 -12.03 2.15 1.39
C GLY A 48 -11.70 3.62 1.10
N GLY A 49 -12.54 4.52 1.60
CA GLY A 49 -12.30 5.96 1.52
C GLY A 49 -13.30 6.74 2.34
N VAL A 50 -13.01 8.03 2.52
CA VAL A 50 -13.90 8.98 3.18
C VAL A 50 -14.28 10.03 2.16
N ASP A 51 -15.58 10.20 1.92
CA ASP A 51 -16.11 11.30 1.13
C ASP A 51 -16.97 12.23 1.98
N TYR A 52 -17.63 13.20 1.34
CA TYR A 52 -18.47 14.16 2.03
C TYR A 52 -19.70 13.51 2.72
N SER A 53 -20.16 12.33 2.25
CA SER A 53 -21.23 11.56 2.89
C SER A 53 -20.71 10.68 4.04
N GLY A 54 -19.41 10.44 4.12
CA GLY A 54 -18.77 9.78 5.24
C GLY A 54 -17.82 8.66 4.82
N PRO A 55 -17.44 7.77 5.77
CA PRO A 55 -16.60 6.63 5.48
C PRO A 55 -17.38 5.55 4.72
N HIS A 56 -16.76 5.00 3.69
CA HIS A 56 -17.30 3.90 2.91
C HIS A 56 -16.25 2.82 2.69
N LEU A 57 -16.67 1.56 2.81
CA LEU A 57 -15.85 0.38 2.63
C LEU A 57 -16.59 -0.62 1.75
N TYR A 58 -15.88 -1.10 0.72
CA TYR A 58 -16.40 -2.02 -0.26
C TYR A 58 -15.42 -3.17 -0.50
N SER A 59 -15.95 -4.38 -0.67
CA SER A 59 -15.24 -5.49 -1.30
C SER A 59 -15.58 -5.52 -2.78
N VAL A 60 -14.61 -5.83 -3.64
CA VAL A 60 -14.83 -6.04 -5.08
C VAL A 60 -14.20 -7.36 -5.46
N ALA A 61 -15.03 -8.29 -5.93
CA ALA A 61 -14.57 -9.59 -6.38
C ALA A 61 -14.07 -9.53 -7.84
N PRO A 62 -13.21 -10.48 -8.27
CA PRO A 62 -12.64 -10.49 -9.62
C PRO A 62 -13.67 -10.53 -10.76
N HIS A 63 -14.87 -11.05 -10.51
CA HIS A 63 -15.95 -11.13 -11.49
C HIS A 63 -16.83 -9.87 -11.52
N GLY A 64 -16.50 -8.84 -10.74
CA GLY A 64 -17.23 -7.58 -10.68
C GLY A 64 -18.45 -7.58 -9.76
N SER A 65 -18.58 -8.53 -8.82
CA SER A 65 -19.50 -8.31 -7.69
C SER A 65 -18.89 -7.31 -6.72
N SER A 66 -19.75 -6.60 -5.98
CA SER A 66 -19.32 -5.61 -5.00
C SER A 66 -20.28 -5.56 -3.82
N ASP A 67 -19.74 -5.60 -2.60
CA ASP A 67 -20.53 -5.53 -1.36
C ASP A 67 -20.08 -4.33 -0.53
N LYS A 68 -21.03 -3.69 0.17
CA LYS A 68 -20.75 -2.61 1.13
C LYS A 68 -20.90 -3.17 2.54
N LEU A 69 -19.82 -3.16 3.31
CA LEU A 69 -19.77 -3.82 4.62
C LEU A 69 -19.00 -2.95 5.63
N PRO A 70 -19.29 -3.05 6.94
CA PRO A 70 -18.59 -2.29 7.97
C PRO A 70 -17.13 -2.74 8.15
N TYR A 71 -16.83 -4.01 7.89
CA TYR A 71 -15.48 -4.58 7.83
C TYR A 71 -15.44 -5.66 6.76
N VAL A 72 -14.26 -5.87 6.16
CA VAL A 72 -14.04 -6.88 5.11
C VAL A 72 -12.64 -7.48 5.21
N THR A 73 -12.51 -8.74 4.81
CA THR A 73 -11.21 -9.43 4.70
C THR A 73 -11.10 -10.09 3.33
N MET A 74 -9.92 -10.02 2.71
CA MET A 74 -9.63 -10.67 1.42
C MET A 74 -8.24 -11.32 1.48
N GLY A 75 -7.95 -12.24 0.55
CA GLY A 75 -6.68 -12.98 0.48
C GLY A 75 -6.74 -14.36 1.14
N SER A 76 -5.61 -15.06 1.17
CA SER A 76 -5.50 -16.43 1.71
C SER A 76 -5.71 -16.50 3.23
N GLY A 77 -5.11 -15.57 3.99
CA GLY A 77 -5.30 -15.44 5.44
C GLY A 77 -6.61 -14.78 5.88
N SER A 78 -7.58 -14.60 4.98
CA SER A 78 -8.82 -13.87 5.26
C SER A 78 -9.69 -14.52 6.32
N LEU A 79 -9.79 -15.85 6.35
CA LEU A 79 -10.62 -16.57 7.33
C LEU A 79 -10.12 -16.37 8.77
N ALA A 80 -8.80 -16.42 8.97
CA ALA A 80 -8.19 -16.15 10.27
C ALA A 80 -8.43 -14.69 10.70
N ALA A 81 -8.24 -13.73 9.79
CA ALA A 81 -8.53 -12.33 10.06
C ALA A 81 -10.02 -12.10 10.38
N MET A 82 -10.92 -12.79 9.68
CA MET A 82 -12.37 -12.67 9.89
C MET A 82 -12.76 -13.13 11.29
N SER A 83 -12.18 -14.22 11.80
CA SER A 83 -12.46 -14.72 13.16
C SER A 83 -12.16 -13.70 14.26
N VAL A 84 -11.10 -12.91 14.09
CA VAL A 84 -10.73 -11.84 15.03
C VAL A 84 -11.67 -10.64 14.90
N LEU A 85 -12.06 -10.28 13.67
CA LEU A 85 -13.00 -9.19 13.45
C LEU A 85 -14.39 -9.52 14.02
N GLU A 86 -14.94 -10.70 13.71
CA GLU A 86 -16.25 -11.16 14.23
C GLU A 86 -16.30 -11.21 15.76
N SER A 87 -15.21 -11.61 16.41
CA SER A 87 -15.18 -11.74 17.88
C SER A 87 -15.09 -10.41 18.63
N ARG A 88 -14.53 -9.36 18.03
CA ARG A 88 -14.13 -8.13 18.74
C ARG A 88 -14.65 -6.83 18.14
N PHE A 89 -15.14 -6.84 16.91
CA PHE A 89 -15.63 -5.64 16.24
C PHE A 89 -16.83 -5.05 16.97
N ARG A 90 -16.84 -3.73 17.10
CA ARG A 90 -17.99 -2.95 17.59
C ARG A 90 -18.17 -1.73 16.71
N PHE A 91 -19.39 -1.23 16.62
CA PHE A 91 -19.64 0.07 15.98
C PHE A 91 -19.02 1.19 16.83
N ASP A 92 -18.63 2.28 16.17
CA ASP A 92 -18.13 3.50 16.80
C ASP A 92 -16.91 3.33 17.71
N MET A 93 -15.99 2.42 17.34
CA MET A 93 -14.72 2.23 18.04
C MET A 93 -13.82 3.47 17.97
N ASP A 94 -13.05 3.70 19.04
CA ASP A 94 -11.99 4.71 19.01
C ASP A 94 -10.90 4.34 18.00
N ARG A 95 -10.24 5.37 17.44
CA ARG A 95 -9.17 5.20 16.46
C ARG A 95 -8.10 4.22 16.94
N LYS A 96 -7.63 4.33 18.19
CA LYS A 96 -6.56 3.45 18.70
C LYS A 96 -7.03 2.01 18.82
N GLU A 97 -8.28 1.83 19.26
CA GLU A 97 -8.89 0.51 19.40
C GLU A 97 -9.07 -0.17 18.03
N ALA A 98 -9.55 0.58 17.03
CA ALA A 98 -9.70 0.10 15.67
C ALA A 98 -8.34 -0.29 15.04
N MET A 99 -7.30 0.52 15.25
CA MET A 99 -5.94 0.21 14.79
C MET A 99 -5.41 -1.09 15.41
N GLN A 100 -5.62 -1.28 16.71
CA GLN A 100 -5.20 -2.49 17.42
C GLN A 100 -6.01 -3.72 16.95
N LEU A 101 -7.31 -3.59 16.71
CA LEU A 101 -8.14 -4.66 16.16
C LEU A 101 -7.67 -5.10 14.77
N VAL A 102 -7.42 -4.15 13.86
CA VAL A 102 -6.91 -4.47 12.52
C VAL A 102 -5.53 -5.12 12.60
N ARG A 103 -4.64 -4.63 13.48
CA ARG A 103 -3.33 -5.26 13.70
C ARG A 103 -3.48 -6.71 14.12
N ASP A 104 -4.33 -6.99 15.10
CA ASP A 104 -4.52 -8.35 15.63
C ASP A 104 -5.13 -9.28 14.58
N ALA A 105 -6.07 -8.77 13.76
CA ALA A 105 -6.66 -9.53 12.67
C ALA A 105 -5.62 -9.93 11.60
N ILE A 106 -4.76 -9.00 11.20
CA ILE A 106 -3.68 -9.29 10.24
C ILE A 106 -2.62 -10.20 10.85
N ALA A 107 -2.28 -10.01 12.13
CA ALA A 107 -1.35 -10.91 12.84
C ALA A 107 -1.89 -12.35 12.91
N ALA A 108 -3.19 -12.53 13.16
CA ALA A 108 -3.83 -13.84 13.10
C ALA A 108 -3.71 -14.48 11.71
N GLY A 109 -3.88 -13.69 10.64
CA GLY A 109 -3.60 -14.13 9.27
C GLY A 109 -2.14 -14.55 9.07
N ILE A 110 -1.18 -13.74 9.53
CA ILE A 110 0.27 -14.02 9.42
C ILE A 110 0.66 -15.33 10.10
N PHE A 111 0.12 -15.62 11.29
CA PHE A 111 0.52 -16.80 12.06
C PHE A 111 -0.22 -18.08 11.64
N ASN A 112 -1.36 -17.98 10.94
CA ASN A 112 -2.19 -19.13 10.58
C ASN A 112 -2.27 -19.40 9.07
N ASP A 113 -1.71 -18.55 8.21
CA ASP A 113 -1.65 -18.75 6.75
C ASP A 113 -0.21 -18.76 6.25
N LEU A 114 0.14 -19.79 5.46
CA LEU A 114 1.48 -19.95 4.88
C LEU A 114 1.77 -18.91 3.77
N GLY A 115 0.73 -18.38 3.13
CA GLY A 115 0.85 -17.35 2.10
C GLY A 115 1.01 -15.93 2.67
N SER A 116 0.86 -15.77 3.99
CA SER A 116 0.88 -14.47 4.68
C SER A 116 2.08 -14.38 5.62
N GLY A 117 2.72 -13.21 5.72
CA GLY A 117 3.90 -13.05 6.58
C GLY A 117 4.52 -11.65 6.58
N SER A 118 5.67 -11.52 7.25
CA SER A 118 6.47 -10.29 7.37
C SER A 118 5.96 -9.26 8.39
N PHE A 119 5.41 -8.14 7.92
CA PHE A 119 5.07 -6.96 8.72
C PHE A 119 3.58 -6.67 8.62
N VAL A 120 3.04 -5.97 9.62
CA VAL A 120 1.71 -5.39 9.55
C VAL A 120 1.83 -3.93 9.14
N ASP A 121 1.20 -3.56 8.03
CA ASP A 121 1.06 -2.19 7.55
C ASP A 121 -0.33 -1.65 7.89
N LEU A 122 -0.42 -0.41 8.36
CA LEU A 122 -1.71 0.26 8.59
C LEU A 122 -1.85 1.52 7.73
N CYS A 123 -3.07 1.78 7.28
CA CYS A 123 -3.44 3.04 6.64
C CYS A 123 -4.69 3.58 7.33
N VAL A 124 -4.59 4.79 7.88
CA VAL A 124 -5.70 5.47 8.55
C VAL A 124 -6.20 6.57 7.64
N ILE A 125 -7.44 6.46 7.17
CA ILE A 125 -8.07 7.46 6.31
C ILE A 125 -9.13 8.19 7.12
N THR A 126 -8.99 9.51 7.21
CA THR A 126 -9.91 10.43 7.88
C THR A 126 -10.37 11.50 6.91
N LYS A 127 -11.24 12.42 7.36
CA LYS A 127 -11.66 13.57 6.53
C LYS A 127 -10.50 14.51 6.19
N ASP A 128 -9.50 14.59 7.07
CA ASP A 128 -8.37 15.51 6.92
C ASP A 128 -7.28 14.95 5.99
N GLY A 129 -7.27 13.64 5.80
CA GLY A 129 -6.31 12.97 4.92
C GLY A 129 -6.06 11.52 5.27
N ALA A 130 -5.07 10.94 4.59
CA ALA A 130 -4.63 9.56 4.76
C ALA A 130 -3.22 9.51 5.37
N GLN A 131 -3.06 8.70 6.43
CA GLN A 131 -1.78 8.43 7.07
C GLN A 131 -1.39 6.98 6.83
N TYR A 132 -0.24 6.77 6.17
CA TYR A 132 0.34 5.45 5.96
C TYR A 132 1.41 5.18 7.02
N ILE A 133 1.30 4.04 7.71
CA ILE A 133 2.21 3.62 8.77
C ILE A 133 2.82 2.28 8.37
N ARG A 134 4.09 2.30 7.96
CA ARG A 134 4.83 1.13 7.47
C ARG A 134 6.27 1.11 8.00
N PRO A 135 6.70 0.06 8.73
CA PRO A 135 5.87 -0.97 9.35
C PRO A 135 5.14 -0.42 10.58
N TYR A 136 3.92 -0.89 10.85
CA TYR A 136 3.25 -0.65 12.14
C TYR A 136 3.69 -1.67 13.19
N ASP A 137 3.74 -2.95 12.83
CA ASP A 137 4.20 -4.04 13.70
C ASP A 137 5.08 -5.04 12.91
N VAL A 138 6.06 -5.62 13.59
CA VAL A 138 6.96 -6.64 13.04
C VAL A 138 6.64 -7.96 13.72
N ALA A 139 5.79 -8.77 13.07
CA ALA A 139 5.34 -10.05 13.62
C ALA A 139 6.48 -11.06 13.76
N ASN A 140 7.38 -11.11 12.78
CA ASN A 140 8.51 -12.05 12.75
C ASN A 140 9.83 -11.31 12.53
N LYS A 141 10.83 -11.61 13.34
CA LYS A 141 12.20 -11.09 13.20
C LYS A 141 13.11 -12.17 12.62
N LYS A 142 13.92 -11.79 11.63
CA LYS A 142 14.92 -12.69 11.07
C LYS A 142 16.02 -12.95 12.11
N GLY A 143 16.37 -14.23 12.29
CA GLY A 143 17.51 -14.62 13.12
C GLY A 143 18.84 -14.07 12.59
N GLN A 144 19.79 -13.84 13.49
CA GLN A 144 21.14 -13.44 13.10
C GLN A 144 21.90 -14.66 12.56
N ARG A 145 22.65 -14.48 11.48
CA ARG A 145 23.50 -15.56 10.93
C ARG A 145 24.63 -15.84 11.92
N ALA A 146 24.73 -17.08 12.38
CA ALA A 146 25.78 -17.49 13.31
C ALA A 146 27.19 -17.45 12.69
N ALA A 147 27.31 -17.71 11.38
CA ALA A 147 28.58 -17.77 10.68
C ALA A 147 28.64 -16.83 9.47
N ARG A 148 29.85 -16.36 9.16
CA ARG A 148 30.17 -15.61 7.95
C ARG A 148 30.62 -16.60 6.87
N TYR A 149 30.00 -16.52 5.70
CA TYR A 149 30.28 -17.41 4.56
C TYR A 149 30.84 -16.63 3.36
N ASN A 150 31.39 -15.44 3.61
CA ASN A 150 31.91 -14.59 2.57
C ASN A 150 33.26 -15.14 2.13
N ALA A 151 33.32 -15.76 0.95
CA ALA A 151 34.56 -16.20 0.35
C ALA A 151 35.42 -14.99 -0.05
N PRO A 152 36.76 -15.10 -0.02
CA PRO A 152 37.66 -14.04 -0.47
C PRO A 152 37.48 -13.77 -1.97
N ALA A 153 37.76 -12.54 -2.40
CA ALA A 153 37.73 -12.18 -3.82
C ALA A 153 38.68 -13.09 -4.63
N GLY A 154 38.21 -13.60 -5.77
CA GLY A 154 38.97 -14.54 -6.60
C GLY A 154 38.69 -16.02 -6.32
N SER A 155 37.81 -16.36 -5.37
CA SER A 155 37.41 -17.75 -5.10
C SER A 155 36.60 -18.42 -6.21
N THR A 156 36.04 -17.65 -7.14
CA THR A 156 35.19 -18.14 -8.24
C THR A 156 35.98 -18.08 -9.54
N ALA A 157 36.07 -19.20 -10.27
CA ALA A 157 36.71 -19.25 -11.58
C ALA A 157 35.93 -18.41 -12.60
N ILE A 158 36.63 -17.49 -13.28
CA ILE A 158 36.06 -16.62 -14.31
C ILE A 158 36.56 -17.11 -15.68
N LEU A 159 35.64 -17.46 -16.57
CA LEU A 159 35.98 -17.93 -17.93
C LEU A 159 36.32 -16.79 -18.88
N SER A 160 35.60 -15.67 -18.81
CA SER A 160 35.87 -14.47 -19.59
C SER A 160 35.43 -13.23 -18.83
N ARG A 161 36.15 -12.12 -19.04
CA ARG A 161 35.85 -10.82 -18.43
C ARG A 161 35.99 -9.73 -19.49
N THR A 162 34.91 -8.99 -19.70
CA THR A 162 34.90 -7.80 -20.55
C THR A 162 34.56 -6.59 -19.68
N VAL A 163 35.35 -5.53 -19.81
CA VAL A 163 35.12 -4.27 -19.09
C VAL A 163 34.88 -3.18 -20.14
N GLN A 164 33.68 -2.60 -20.14
CA GLN A 164 33.38 -1.42 -20.95
C GLN A 164 33.50 -0.19 -20.07
N LYS A 165 34.38 0.73 -20.47
CA LYS A 165 34.46 2.06 -19.84
C LYS A 165 33.36 2.91 -20.44
N VAL A 166 32.49 3.44 -19.58
CA VAL A 166 31.47 4.41 -19.98
C VAL A 166 32.07 5.80 -19.79
N GLU A 167 32.29 6.52 -20.89
CA GLU A 167 32.60 7.94 -20.85
C GLU A 167 31.28 8.71 -20.65
N PHE A 168 31.25 9.61 -19.68
CA PHE A 168 30.13 10.51 -19.45
C PHE A 168 30.66 11.94 -19.29
N ASP A 169 30.08 12.86 -20.04
CA ASP A 169 30.28 14.29 -19.84
C ASP A 169 29.36 14.77 -18.72
N VAL A 170 29.95 15.27 -17.63
CA VAL A 170 29.18 15.88 -16.54
C VAL A 170 28.73 17.27 -16.98
N VAL A 171 27.59 17.34 -17.67
CA VAL A 171 26.95 18.62 -18.00
C VAL A 171 26.32 19.18 -16.73
N THR A 172 26.98 20.17 -16.12
CA THR A 172 26.46 20.87 -14.94
C THR A 172 25.51 21.97 -15.39
N THR A 173 24.24 21.65 -15.59
CA THR A 173 23.24 22.68 -15.90
C THR A 173 22.91 23.45 -14.62
N ARG A 174 23.41 24.68 -14.50
CA ARG A 174 22.91 25.65 -13.51
C ARG A 174 21.46 25.97 -13.86
N VAL A 175 20.52 25.38 -13.14
CA VAL A 175 19.13 25.83 -13.14
C VAL A 175 19.10 27.14 -12.36
N ILE A 176 19.22 28.27 -13.07
CA ILE A 176 18.92 29.58 -12.49
C ILE A 176 17.41 29.60 -12.26
N ARG A 177 17.00 29.36 -11.01
CA ARG A 177 15.63 29.64 -10.60
C ARG A 177 15.58 31.13 -10.28
N ASP A 178 14.86 31.92 -11.06
CA ASP A 178 14.45 33.29 -10.70
C ASP A 178 13.41 33.26 -9.57
N MET A 179 13.73 32.59 -8.46
CA MET A 179 12.96 32.68 -7.22
C MET A 179 13.86 33.26 -6.13
N PRO A 180 13.37 34.24 -5.35
CA PRO A 180 14.12 34.77 -4.22
C PRO A 180 14.51 33.64 -3.26
N ASP A 181 15.78 33.61 -2.84
CA ASP A 181 16.29 32.63 -1.90
C ASP A 181 15.47 32.63 -0.60
N PRO A 182 14.99 31.47 -0.12
CA PRO A 182 14.43 31.37 1.21
C PRO A 182 15.56 31.60 2.23
N LYS A 183 15.33 32.52 3.17
CA LYS A 183 16.29 32.87 4.24
C LYS A 183 16.80 31.60 4.94
N GLU A 184 18.12 31.45 5.01
CA GLU A 184 18.79 30.41 5.79
C GLU A 184 18.43 30.59 7.29
N GLU A 185 17.53 29.74 7.80
CA GLU A 185 17.49 29.45 9.23
C GLU A 185 18.60 28.44 9.53
N ALA A 186 19.67 28.93 10.16
CA ALA A 186 20.74 28.12 10.69
C ALA A 186 20.20 27.18 11.78
N MET A 187 20.20 25.87 11.48
CA MET A 187 19.93 24.84 12.47
C MET A 187 21.26 24.42 13.10
N ASP A 188 21.64 25.08 14.20
CA ASP A 188 22.75 24.67 15.05
C ASP A 188 22.45 23.29 15.64
N ILE A 189 23.31 22.32 15.34
CA ILE A 189 23.31 21.00 15.98
C ILE A 189 24.53 20.98 16.90
N ALA A 190 24.29 21.23 18.19
CA ALA A 190 25.19 20.90 19.28
C ALA A 190 24.86 19.50 19.82
#